data_AF-A0AA97CZT6-F1
#
_entry.id   AF-A0AA97CZT6-F1
#
_cell.length_a   1.000
_cell.length_b   1.000
_cell.length_c   1.000
_cell.angle_alpha   90.00
_cell.angle_beta   90.00
_cell.angle_gamma   90.00
#
_symmetry.space_group_name_H-M   'P 1'
#
loop_
_entity.id
_entity.type
_entity.pdbx_description
1 polymer ?
#
loop_
_entity_poly.entity_id
_entity_poly.type
_entity_poly.pdbx_seq_one_letter_code
_entity_poly.pdbx_strand_id
1 'polypeptide(L)'
;MTDTSKPTPATVLVCATTLGVAAFVVAGTVGDTTIRILGAIVGLAATVGGVVVVSKSSRTAGLIGAAVVPLVVLVLGVPIAGVIGTDDESTESGGSETTEAPVADELDLDARLADAFAQADAMVPNGSASILELRFGWSPSVAVLDSRNGNKVSVSQSGDGWGTPSTSRATERDTFSRAELTNLSLSDAAVKVARGAREIGDSGTVTDRTAIEIKRRSDDGLLLVSFDSDDIMRKIQVDADGNLPDTLDAGAVDTVMVAAVRIMKAAGVGPRTHLTGFDFKSTIDEATIPAASSVQSSGGIEMEFDDGPVESIIAVPGEFPKVAQRDGRGYPRTPRFVLSELSQASVLRARDDLMRRNDSPTYDSGVVGFQAGDMPGDSGGDAPARIRISVGPVNGNVEGVYSLNGRFVRDGSW
;
A
#
# COMPACT_ATOMS: atom_id res chain seq x y z
N MET A 1 -12.72 -16.50 -69.69
CA MET A 1 -11.59 -16.36 -68.73
C MET A 1 -12.18 -15.80 -67.45
N THR A 2 -12.06 -16.57 -66.39
CA THR A 2 -12.74 -16.41 -65.10
C THR A 2 -12.39 -15.09 -64.43
N ASP A 3 -13.38 -14.24 -64.29
CA ASP A 3 -13.31 -12.99 -63.51
C ASP A 3 -13.14 -13.38 -62.04
N THR A 4 -11.92 -13.24 -61.53
CA THR A 4 -11.60 -13.52 -60.13
C THR A 4 -12.08 -12.32 -59.33
N SER A 5 -13.29 -12.44 -58.79
CA SER A 5 -13.91 -11.42 -57.93
C SER A 5 -12.95 -11.06 -56.80
N LYS A 6 -12.30 -9.90 -56.90
CA LYS A 6 -11.43 -9.41 -55.84
C LYS A 6 -12.27 -9.25 -54.57
N PRO A 7 -11.83 -9.80 -53.42
CA PRO A 7 -12.60 -9.72 -52.19
C PRO A 7 -12.81 -8.25 -51.82
N THR A 8 -14.04 -7.91 -51.44
CA THR A 8 -14.36 -6.54 -51.05
C THR A 8 -13.58 -6.14 -49.78
N PRO A 9 -13.26 -4.85 -49.59
CA PRO A 9 -12.50 -4.39 -48.41
C PRO A 9 -13.14 -4.81 -47.07
N ALA A 10 -14.47 -4.90 -47.03
CA ALA A 10 -15.22 -5.39 -45.87
C ALA A 10 -14.95 -6.88 -45.59
N THR A 11 -14.88 -7.72 -46.63
CA THR A 11 -14.56 -9.14 -46.49
C THR A 11 -13.13 -9.35 -45.98
N VAL A 12 -12.18 -8.53 -46.45
CA VAL A 12 -10.78 -8.58 -45.99
C VAL A 12 -10.67 -8.17 -44.51
N LEU A 13 -11.39 -7.12 -44.10
CA LEU A 13 -11.40 -6.67 -42.71
C LEU A 13 -12.00 -7.74 -41.78
N VAL A 14 -13.16 -8.29 -42.13
CA VAL A 14 -13.81 -9.34 -41.34
C VAL A 14 -12.90 -10.56 -41.22
N CYS A 15 -12.30 -11.05 -42.31
CA CYS A 15 -11.38 -12.18 -42.23
C CYS A 15 -10.14 -11.88 -41.36
N ALA A 16 -9.56 -10.69 -41.46
CA ALA A 16 -8.40 -10.30 -40.65
C ALA A 16 -8.75 -10.19 -39.16
N THR A 17 -9.91 -9.62 -38.81
CA THR A 17 -10.37 -9.53 -37.43
C THR A 17 -10.67 -10.91 -36.87
N THR A 18 -11.36 -11.78 -37.61
CA THR A 18 -11.68 -13.15 -37.15
C THR A 18 -10.42 -13.99 -36.97
N LEU A 19 -9.43 -13.87 -37.87
CA LEU A 19 -8.13 -14.54 -37.72
C LEU A 19 -7.34 -14.00 -36.52
N GLY A 20 -7.35 -12.69 -36.30
CA GLY A 20 -6.73 -12.07 -35.14
C GLY A 20 -7.34 -12.58 -33.83
N VAL A 21 -8.67 -12.60 -33.73
CA VAL A 21 -9.38 -13.11 -32.56
C VAL A 21 -9.09 -14.59 -32.33
N ALA A 22 -9.11 -15.42 -33.38
CA ALA A 22 -8.78 -16.85 -33.26
C ALA A 22 -7.34 -17.06 -32.76
N ALA A 23 -6.38 -16.26 -33.24
CA ALA A 23 -4.99 -16.33 -32.77
C ALA A 23 -4.86 -15.93 -31.29
N PHE A 24 -5.58 -14.91 -30.83
CA PHE A 24 -5.62 -14.52 -29.42
C PHE A 24 -6.27 -15.58 -28.52
N VAL A 25 -7.34 -16.23 -28.98
CA VAL A 25 -8.00 -17.32 -28.25
C VAL A 25 -7.07 -18.53 -28.12
N VAL A 26 -6.43 -18.94 -29.22
CA VAL A 26 -5.45 -20.06 -29.19
C VAL A 26 -4.27 -19.72 -28.28
N ALA A 27 -3.74 -18.50 -28.37
CA ALA A 27 -2.68 -18.04 -27.46
C ALA A 27 -3.11 -18.14 -25.99
N GLY A 28 -4.33 -17.71 -25.65
CA GLY A 28 -4.87 -17.80 -24.28
C GLY A 28 -5.00 -19.23 -23.76
N THR A 29 -5.26 -20.21 -24.63
CA THR A 29 -5.45 -21.63 -24.24
C THR A 29 -4.16 -22.43 -24.07
N VAL A 30 -3.03 -21.94 -24.56
CA VAL A 30 -1.74 -22.67 -24.49
C VAL A 30 -1.02 -22.30 -23.20
N GLY A 31 -0.50 -23.29 -22.46
CA GLY A 31 0.20 -23.08 -21.18
C GLY A 31 1.64 -22.54 -21.31
N ASP A 32 2.20 -22.49 -22.52
CA ASP A 32 3.54 -21.99 -22.81
C ASP A 32 3.56 -20.48 -23.06
N THR A 33 4.27 -19.74 -22.21
CA THR A 33 4.43 -18.28 -22.26
C THR A 33 5.04 -17.79 -23.58
N THR A 34 5.93 -18.57 -24.19
CA THR A 34 6.57 -18.23 -25.47
C THR A 34 5.53 -18.28 -26.59
N ILE A 35 4.66 -19.30 -26.60
CA ILE A 35 3.59 -19.44 -27.60
C ILE A 35 2.52 -18.36 -27.41
N ARG A 36 2.24 -17.96 -26.17
CA ARG A 36 1.36 -16.82 -25.85
C ARG A 36 1.85 -15.51 -26.44
N ILE A 37 3.12 -15.18 -26.20
CA ILE A 37 3.73 -13.94 -26.70
C ILE A 37 3.79 -13.98 -28.23
N LEU A 38 4.19 -15.11 -28.84
CA LEU A 38 4.22 -15.25 -30.29
C LEU A 38 2.82 -15.09 -30.90
N GLY A 39 1.81 -15.71 -30.29
CA GLY A 39 0.42 -15.63 -30.73
C GLY A 39 -0.15 -14.22 -30.63
N ALA A 40 0.16 -13.48 -29.56
CA ALA A 40 -0.22 -12.08 -29.40
C ALA A 40 0.43 -11.19 -30.47
N ILE A 41 1.73 -11.39 -30.76
CA ILE A 41 2.46 -10.64 -31.80
C ILE A 41 1.87 -10.94 -33.19
N VAL A 42 1.59 -12.20 -33.50
CA VAL A 42 1.00 -12.61 -34.79
C VAL A 42 -0.43 -12.06 -34.95
N GLY A 43 -1.25 -12.14 -33.89
CA GLY A 43 -2.61 -11.58 -33.87
C GLY A 43 -2.62 -10.07 -34.08
N LEU A 44 -1.71 -9.35 -33.39
CA LEU A 44 -1.56 -7.90 -33.56
C LEU A 44 -1.10 -7.55 -34.97
N ALA A 45 -0.09 -8.25 -35.50
CA ALA A 45 0.43 -8.02 -36.85
C ALA A 45 -0.64 -8.27 -37.94
N ALA A 46 -1.45 -9.32 -37.80
CA ALA A 46 -2.55 -9.61 -38.72
C ALA A 46 -3.64 -8.53 -38.69
N THR A 47 -3.99 -8.04 -37.49
CA THR A 47 -5.02 -7.01 -37.31
C THR A 47 -4.56 -5.66 -37.85
N VAL A 48 -3.33 -5.24 -37.52
CA VAL A 48 -2.73 -4.00 -38.03
C VAL A 48 -2.51 -4.08 -39.55
N GLY A 49 -2.02 -5.22 -40.05
CA GLY A 49 -1.86 -5.46 -41.49
C GLY A 49 -3.17 -5.36 -42.27
N GLY A 50 -4.26 -5.92 -41.73
CA GLY A 50 -5.60 -5.81 -42.30
C GLY A 50 -6.09 -4.37 -42.38
N VAL A 51 -5.92 -3.59 -41.30
CA VAL A 51 -6.29 -2.17 -41.25
C VAL A 51 -5.44 -1.33 -42.23
N VAL A 52 -4.15 -1.61 -42.37
CA VAL A 52 -3.26 -0.90 -43.30
C VAL A 52 -3.61 -1.20 -44.77
N VAL A 53 -3.97 -2.44 -45.09
CA VAL A 53 -4.40 -2.81 -46.45
C VAL A 53 -5.75 -2.18 -46.80
N VAL A 54 -6.70 -2.16 -45.85
CA VAL A 54 -8.04 -1.59 -46.06
C VAL A 54 -7.99 -0.05 -46.13
N SER A 55 -7.18 0.60 -45.30
CA SER A 55 -7.04 2.07 -45.28
C SER A 55 -6.45 2.65 -46.58
N LYS A 56 -5.68 1.86 -47.34
CA LYS A 56 -5.20 2.23 -48.68
C LYS A 56 -6.29 2.27 -49.75
N SER A 57 -7.43 1.60 -49.53
CA SER A 57 -8.53 1.49 -50.50
C SER A 57 -9.70 2.45 -50.23
N SER A 58 -9.89 2.87 -48.97
CA SER A 58 -10.95 3.81 -48.58
C SER A 58 -10.62 4.50 -47.26
N ARG A 59 -10.60 5.84 -47.24
CA ARG A 59 -10.35 6.63 -46.03
C ARG A 59 -11.40 6.40 -44.94
N THR A 60 -12.66 6.19 -45.33
CA THR A 60 -13.77 5.98 -44.40
C THR A 60 -13.68 4.61 -43.72
N ALA A 61 -13.21 3.59 -44.44
CA ALA A 61 -13.02 2.24 -43.87
C ALA A 61 -11.81 2.18 -42.91
N GLY A 62 -10.77 2.98 -43.18
CA GLY A 62 -9.61 3.12 -42.27
C GLY A 62 -9.98 3.75 -40.92
N LEU A 63 -10.85 4.77 -40.92
CA LEU A 63 -11.36 5.40 -39.69
C LEU A 63 -12.24 4.45 -38.87
N ILE A 64 -13.10 3.67 -39.52
CA ILE A 64 -13.92 2.65 -38.84
C ILE A 64 -13.03 1.55 -38.26
N GLY A 65 -12.02 1.07 -39.00
CA GLY A 65 -11.06 0.09 -38.49
C GLY A 65 -10.27 0.59 -37.27
N ALA A 66 -9.84 1.85 -37.29
CA ALA A 66 -9.13 2.46 -36.17
C ALA A 66 -9.98 2.64 -34.90
N ALA A 67 -11.30 2.78 -35.04
CA ALA A 67 -12.23 2.87 -33.91
C ALA A 67 -12.70 1.49 -33.42
N VAL A 68 -12.91 0.53 -34.32
CA VAL A 68 -13.43 -0.81 -33.99
C VAL A 68 -12.35 -1.69 -33.33
N VAL A 69 -11.08 -1.59 -33.74
CA VAL A 69 -10.00 -2.40 -33.15
C VAL A 69 -9.82 -2.16 -31.64
N PRO A 70 -9.68 -0.92 -31.13
CA PRO A 70 -9.59 -0.69 -29.69
C PRO A 70 -10.86 -1.10 -28.96
N LEU A 71 -12.04 -0.92 -29.57
CA LEU A 71 -13.32 -1.30 -28.97
C LEU A 71 -13.49 -2.83 -28.88
N VAL A 72 -13.01 -3.59 -29.87
CA VAL A 72 -12.99 -5.05 -29.84
C VAL A 72 -11.95 -5.58 -28.85
N VAL A 73 -10.78 -4.94 -28.72
CA VAL A 73 -9.78 -5.27 -27.69
C VAL A 73 -10.33 -4.99 -26.28
N LEU A 74 -11.15 -3.95 -26.12
CA LEU A 74 -11.75 -3.54 -24.85
C LEU A 74 -13.00 -4.38 -24.48
N VAL A 75 -13.79 -4.81 -25.48
CA VAL A 75 -14.98 -5.67 -25.30
C VAL A 75 -14.63 -7.15 -25.19
N LEU A 76 -13.60 -7.65 -25.90
CA LEU A 76 -13.14 -9.02 -25.78
C LEU A 76 -12.23 -9.25 -24.56
N GLY A 77 -12.01 -8.23 -23.73
CA GLY A 77 -11.46 -8.34 -22.38
C GLY A 77 -10.42 -9.43 -22.24
N VAL A 78 -9.20 -9.22 -22.74
CA VAL A 78 -8.09 -10.04 -22.24
C VAL A 78 -7.93 -9.65 -20.77
N PRO A 79 -8.19 -10.56 -19.82
CA PRO A 79 -7.97 -10.26 -18.42
C PRO A 79 -6.46 -10.22 -18.22
N ILE A 80 -5.89 -9.02 -18.12
CA ILE A 80 -4.57 -8.85 -17.50
C ILE A 80 -4.83 -8.70 -16.00
N ALA A 81 -5.33 -9.78 -15.38
CA ALA A 81 -5.32 -10.02 -13.95
C ALA A 81 -5.73 -11.49 -13.71
N GLY A 82 -4.82 -12.29 -13.13
CA GLY A 82 -5.13 -13.58 -12.53
C GLY A 82 -4.71 -14.83 -13.31
N VAL A 83 -3.43 -15.19 -13.24
CA VAL A 83 -3.07 -16.62 -13.03
C VAL A 83 -2.69 -16.78 -11.56
N ILE A 84 -3.73 -16.75 -10.72
CA ILE A 84 -3.89 -17.46 -9.43
C ILE A 84 -5.43 -17.54 -9.35
N GLY A 85 -6.12 -18.63 -9.65
CA GLY A 85 -5.90 -19.99 -9.17
C GLY A 85 -7.07 -20.32 -8.23
N THR A 86 -8.24 -20.62 -8.79
CA THR A 86 -9.30 -21.35 -8.10
C THR A 86 -9.93 -22.32 -9.09
N ASP A 87 -9.63 -23.60 -8.92
CA ASP A 87 -10.57 -24.68 -9.19
C ASP A 87 -10.39 -25.70 -8.07
N ASP A 88 -11.44 -25.90 -7.29
CA ASP A 88 -11.60 -27.00 -6.36
C ASP A 88 -12.40 -28.08 -7.09
N GLU A 89 -11.79 -29.23 -7.37
CA GLU A 89 -12.32 -30.55 -6.99
C GLU A 89 -11.34 -31.67 -7.38
N SER A 90 -10.74 -32.27 -6.34
CA SER A 90 -10.48 -33.71 -6.16
C SER A 90 -9.70 -34.47 -7.24
N THR A 91 -8.42 -34.76 -7.01
CA THR A 91 -7.82 -36.12 -6.96
C THR A 91 -6.31 -36.05 -6.61
N GLU A 92 -5.97 -36.74 -5.52
CA GLU A 92 -4.68 -37.31 -5.06
C GLU A 92 -3.32 -36.84 -5.62
N SER A 93 -2.47 -36.46 -4.66
CA SER A 93 -1.07 -36.91 -4.47
C SER A 93 -0.02 -36.56 -5.55
N GLY A 94 0.77 -35.53 -5.24
CA GLY A 94 2.10 -35.35 -5.84
C GLY A 94 2.65 -33.97 -5.52
N GLY A 95 3.61 -33.89 -4.58
CA GLY A 95 4.30 -32.65 -4.28
C GLY A 95 4.97 -32.06 -5.52
N SER A 96 4.85 -30.75 -5.69
CA SER A 96 5.75 -29.97 -6.52
C SER A 96 5.77 -28.53 -6.02
N GLU A 97 6.98 -28.04 -5.84
CA GLU A 97 7.36 -26.76 -5.25
C GLU A 97 6.62 -25.58 -5.89
N THR A 98 6.04 -24.74 -5.05
CA THR A 98 5.70 -23.36 -5.40
C THR A 98 7.01 -22.66 -5.77
N THR A 99 7.18 -22.33 -7.04
CA THR A 99 8.27 -21.47 -7.49
C THR A 99 8.02 -20.07 -6.91
N GLU A 100 8.71 -19.75 -5.83
CA GLU A 100 8.89 -18.39 -5.33
C GLU A 100 9.40 -17.50 -6.46
N ALA A 101 8.84 -16.30 -6.57
CA ALA A 101 9.40 -15.30 -7.46
C ALA A 101 10.84 -14.97 -7.01
N PRO A 102 11.85 -14.98 -7.91
CA PRO A 102 13.23 -14.72 -7.54
C PRO A 102 13.40 -13.20 -7.39
N VAL A 103 13.23 -12.68 -6.17
CA VAL A 103 13.45 -11.25 -5.89
C VAL A 103 14.59 -11.06 -4.90
N ALA A 104 14.84 -12.02 -4.01
CA ALA A 104 15.91 -11.94 -3.01
C ALA A 104 17.24 -12.58 -3.45
N ASP A 105 17.24 -13.55 -4.38
CA ASP A 105 18.45 -14.30 -4.74
C ASP A 105 19.51 -13.47 -5.52
N GLU A 106 19.13 -12.35 -6.14
CA GLU A 106 20.06 -11.46 -6.85
C GLU A 106 20.51 -10.26 -5.99
N LEU A 107 19.78 -9.98 -4.89
CA LEU A 107 20.04 -8.89 -3.95
C LEU A 107 20.48 -9.48 -2.60
N ASP A 108 21.79 -9.67 -2.43
CA ASP A 108 22.35 -10.15 -1.16
C ASP A 108 22.31 -9.03 -0.09
N LEU A 109 21.11 -8.75 0.41
CA LEU A 109 20.85 -7.72 1.43
C LEU A 109 21.50 -8.07 2.76
N ASP A 110 21.62 -9.37 3.06
CA ASP A 110 22.25 -9.86 4.27
C ASP A 110 23.77 -9.63 4.24
N ALA A 111 24.43 -9.83 3.10
CA ALA A 111 25.83 -9.44 2.94
C ALA A 111 26.02 -7.92 3.06
N ARG A 112 25.09 -7.10 2.54
CA ARG A 112 25.14 -5.64 2.72
C ARG A 112 25.03 -5.24 4.19
N LEU A 113 24.14 -5.90 4.95
CA LEU A 113 24.02 -5.67 6.39
C LEU A 113 25.31 -6.08 7.14
N ALA A 114 25.89 -7.21 6.77
CA ALA A 114 27.16 -7.68 7.34
C ALA A 114 28.32 -6.71 7.02
N ASP A 115 28.41 -6.19 5.80
CA ASP A 115 29.41 -5.19 5.40
C ASP A 115 29.23 -3.87 6.17
N ALA A 116 27.99 -3.42 6.36
CA ALA A 116 27.70 -2.24 7.16
C ALA A 116 28.14 -2.39 8.63
N PHE A 117 27.99 -3.57 9.23
CA PHE A 117 28.52 -3.84 10.56
C PHE A 117 30.05 -3.85 10.60
N ALA A 118 30.70 -4.47 9.60
CA ALA A 118 32.16 -4.45 9.49
C ALA A 118 32.68 -3.01 9.34
N GLN A 119 31.98 -2.18 8.57
CA GLN A 119 32.30 -0.78 8.40
C GLN A 119 32.09 0.02 9.71
N ALA A 120 31.04 -0.27 10.48
CA ALA A 120 30.83 0.34 11.79
C ALA A 120 32.03 0.09 12.72
N ASP A 121 32.54 -1.14 12.77
CA ASP A 121 33.69 -1.53 13.58
C ASP A 121 35.03 -0.96 13.06
N ALA A 122 35.14 -0.73 11.74
CA ALA A 122 36.30 -0.09 11.13
C ALA A 122 36.38 1.41 11.45
N MET A 123 35.24 2.09 11.55
CA MET A 123 35.18 3.53 11.86
C MET A 123 35.45 3.85 13.32
N VAL A 124 34.86 3.07 14.22
CA VAL A 124 34.93 3.25 15.67
C VAL A 124 35.18 1.88 16.29
N PRO A 125 36.14 1.72 17.23
CA PRO A 125 36.34 0.45 17.90
C PRO A 125 35.05 -0.05 18.55
N ASN A 126 34.60 -1.26 18.18
CA ASN A 126 33.31 -1.85 18.56
C ASN A 126 32.09 -1.00 18.14
N GLY A 127 32.18 -0.27 17.02
CA GLY A 127 31.13 0.62 16.55
C GLY A 127 29.80 -0.09 16.28
N SER A 128 29.84 -1.37 15.89
CA SER A 128 28.64 -2.20 15.69
C SER A 128 27.81 -2.41 16.96
N ALA A 129 28.32 -2.07 18.15
CA ALA A 129 27.58 -2.11 19.41
C ALA A 129 26.79 -0.81 19.72
N SER A 130 26.97 0.24 18.91
CA SER A 130 26.45 1.59 19.18
C SER A 130 26.03 2.31 17.89
N ILE A 131 25.32 1.61 17.03
CA ILE A 131 24.87 2.10 15.73
C ILE A 131 23.70 3.05 15.94
N LEU A 132 23.75 4.21 15.31
CA LEU A 132 22.65 5.17 15.29
C LEU A 132 21.68 4.89 14.15
N GLU A 133 22.22 4.54 12.97
CA GLU A 133 21.45 4.45 11.73
C GLU A 133 22.25 3.63 10.71
N LEU A 134 21.57 2.69 10.03
CA LEU A 134 22.07 2.04 8.82
C LEU A 134 21.12 2.37 7.68
N ARG A 135 21.67 2.72 6.52
CA ARG A 135 20.89 2.95 5.30
C ARG A 135 21.47 2.20 4.13
N PHE A 136 20.59 1.65 3.30
CA PHE A 136 20.91 0.95 2.06
C PHE A 136 20.08 1.55 0.91
N GLY A 137 20.47 1.25 -0.33
CA GLY A 137 19.86 1.77 -1.55
C GLY A 137 20.87 2.60 -2.36
N TRP A 138 20.42 3.73 -2.92
CA TRP A 138 21.22 4.59 -3.80
C TRP A 138 22.48 5.21 -3.16
N SER A 139 22.44 5.49 -1.84
CA SER A 139 23.60 5.96 -1.09
C SER A 139 23.65 5.27 0.26
N PRO A 140 24.25 4.06 0.32
CA PRO A 140 24.40 3.34 1.56
C PRO A 140 25.16 4.18 2.58
N SER A 141 24.75 4.16 3.84
CA SER A 141 25.45 4.90 4.89
C SER A 141 25.35 4.21 6.24
N VAL A 142 26.38 4.43 7.05
CA VAL A 142 26.49 3.90 8.40
C VAL A 142 26.79 5.08 9.32
N ALA A 143 26.03 5.19 10.40
CA ALA A 143 26.30 6.13 11.47
C ALA A 143 26.40 5.43 12.83
N VAL A 144 27.43 5.79 13.59
CA VAL A 144 27.76 5.20 14.89
C VAL A 144 27.95 6.30 15.92
N LEU A 145 27.55 6.04 17.16
CA LEU A 145 27.89 6.88 18.31
C LEU A 145 29.25 6.45 18.89
N ASP A 146 30.26 7.31 18.81
CA ASP A 146 31.50 7.10 19.55
C ASP A 146 31.30 7.43 21.03
N SER A 147 31.11 6.39 21.84
CA SER A 147 30.86 6.51 23.29
C SER A 147 31.99 7.19 24.07
N ARG A 148 33.21 7.27 23.51
CA ARG A 148 34.38 7.86 24.19
C ARG A 148 34.31 9.38 24.23
N ASN A 149 33.67 10.01 23.25
CA ASN A 149 33.59 11.47 23.12
C ASN A 149 32.16 11.99 22.87
N GLY A 150 31.19 11.10 22.68
CA GLY A 150 29.79 11.45 22.43
C GLY A 150 29.51 12.01 21.04
N ASN A 151 30.39 11.75 20.07
CA ASN A 151 30.25 12.21 18.68
C ASN A 151 29.55 11.16 17.81
N LYS A 152 28.79 11.63 16.82
CA LYS A 152 28.33 10.83 15.68
C LYS A 152 29.48 10.73 14.68
N VAL A 153 29.86 9.50 14.33
CA VAL A 153 30.79 9.20 13.24
C VAL A 153 29.97 8.55 12.13
N SER A 154 29.99 9.12 10.94
CA SER A 154 29.19 8.63 9.81
C SER A 154 29.98 8.57 8.52
N VAL A 155 29.72 7.54 7.72
CA VAL A 155 30.30 7.34 6.39
C VAL A 155 29.19 6.95 5.42
N SER A 156 29.31 7.40 4.19
CA SER A 156 28.47 6.95 3.07
C SER A 156 29.34 6.21 2.05
N GLN A 157 28.75 5.24 1.37
CA GLN A 157 29.35 4.56 0.23
C GLN A 157 29.09 5.38 -1.03
N SER A 158 30.10 5.49 -1.88
CA SER A 158 30.00 6.13 -3.20
C SER A 158 30.81 5.35 -4.21
N GLY A 159 30.20 4.93 -5.33
CA GLY A 159 30.83 3.98 -6.24
C GLY A 159 31.13 2.65 -5.55
N ASP A 160 32.34 2.14 -5.73
CA ASP A 160 32.72 0.80 -5.27
C ASP A 160 33.25 0.77 -3.82
N GLY A 161 33.20 1.87 -3.07
CA GLY A 161 33.84 1.94 -1.76
C GLY A 161 33.25 2.94 -0.77
N TRP A 162 33.59 2.74 0.49
CA TRP A 162 33.24 3.64 1.58
C TRP A 162 34.04 4.94 1.49
N GLY A 163 33.36 6.07 1.69
CA GLY A 163 33.98 7.39 1.74
C GLY A 163 34.83 7.62 2.99
N THR A 164 35.31 8.86 3.16
CA THR A 164 35.99 9.25 4.40
C THR A 164 34.96 9.49 5.52
N PRO A 165 35.14 8.90 6.72
CA PRO A 165 34.25 9.16 7.84
C PRO A 165 34.21 10.64 8.22
N SER A 166 33.00 11.13 8.41
CA SER A 166 32.70 12.46 8.95
C SER A 166 32.38 12.36 10.43
N THR A 167 32.79 13.35 11.22
CA THR A 167 32.53 13.39 12.67
C THR A 167 31.78 14.67 13.02
N SER A 168 30.74 14.53 13.84
CA SER A 168 29.95 15.66 14.35
C SER A 168 29.45 15.36 15.76
N ARG A 169 28.95 16.38 16.47
CA ARG A 169 28.35 16.15 17.79
C ARG A 169 27.02 15.40 17.64
N ALA A 170 26.83 14.32 18.39
CA ALA A 170 25.59 13.56 18.33
C ALA A 170 24.44 14.34 18.99
N THR A 171 23.38 14.59 18.22
CA THR A 171 22.10 15.15 18.71
C THR A 171 21.18 14.05 19.24
N GLU A 172 21.29 12.86 18.67
CA GLU A 172 20.55 11.65 19.06
C GLU A 172 21.50 10.66 19.74
N ARG A 173 20.99 9.89 20.70
CA ARG A 173 21.76 8.90 21.47
C ARG A 173 21.13 7.52 21.51
N ASP A 174 20.00 7.35 20.84
CA ASP A 174 19.27 6.09 20.80
C ASP A 174 19.95 5.17 19.79
N THR A 175 20.83 4.33 20.30
CA THR A 175 21.62 3.38 19.51
C THR A 175 21.04 1.98 19.56
N PHE A 176 21.35 1.17 18.55
CA PHE A 176 21.17 -0.27 18.57
C PHE A 176 22.50 -0.99 18.30
N SER A 177 22.54 -2.27 18.62
CA SER A 177 23.71 -3.12 18.39
C SER A 177 23.44 -4.18 17.33
N ARG A 178 24.51 -4.69 16.72
CA ARG A 178 24.46 -5.89 15.86
C ARG A 178 23.77 -7.07 16.54
N ALA A 179 23.96 -7.23 17.85
CA ALA A 179 23.36 -8.32 18.61
C ALA A 179 21.82 -8.26 18.64
N GLU A 180 21.25 -7.05 18.59
CA GLU A 180 19.79 -6.85 18.55
C GLU A 180 19.18 -7.23 17.20
N LEU A 181 19.98 -7.31 16.14
CA LEU A 181 19.56 -7.71 14.80
C LEU A 181 19.99 -9.14 14.47
N THR A 182 20.33 -9.96 15.47
CA THR A 182 20.88 -11.30 15.25
C THR A 182 19.90 -12.27 14.58
N ASN A 183 18.59 -12.00 14.67
CA ASN A 183 17.54 -12.80 14.06
C ASN A 183 17.02 -12.21 12.74
N LEU A 184 17.50 -11.02 12.36
CA LEU A 184 17.06 -10.34 11.14
C LEU A 184 17.76 -10.95 9.93
N SER A 185 16.98 -11.45 8.97
CA SER A 185 17.39 -11.54 7.57
C SER A 185 16.67 -10.44 6.79
N LEU A 186 17.44 -9.54 6.17
CA LEU A 186 16.91 -8.49 5.30
C LEU A 186 16.32 -9.07 4.02
N SER A 187 16.89 -10.18 3.53
CA SER A 187 16.38 -10.89 2.36
C SER A 187 14.99 -11.48 2.64
N ASP A 188 14.80 -12.17 3.77
CA ASP A 188 13.49 -12.70 4.18
C ASP A 188 12.49 -11.57 4.49
N ALA A 189 12.96 -10.50 5.14
CA ALA A 189 12.16 -9.31 5.40
C ALA A 189 11.67 -8.66 4.10
N ALA A 190 12.53 -8.56 3.08
CA ALA A 190 12.15 -8.01 1.77
C ALA A 190 11.03 -8.83 1.10
N VAL A 191 11.09 -10.16 1.19
CA VAL A 191 10.02 -11.05 0.68
C VAL A 191 8.71 -10.83 1.43
N LYS A 192 8.76 -10.70 2.76
CA LYS A 192 7.58 -10.38 3.59
C LYS A 192 7.02 -9.01 3.22
N VAL A 193 7.87 -7.99 3.09
CA VAL A 193 7.49 -6.62 2.70
C VAL A 193 6.81 -6.58 1.34
N ALA A 194 7.37 -7.24 0.32
CA ALA A 194 6.75 -7.32 -1.00
C ALA A 194 5.40 -8.06 -1.00
N ARG A 195 5.17 -8.95 -0.03
CA ARG A 195 3.87 -9.59 0.19
C ARG A 195 2.89 -8.63 0.88
N GLY A 196 3.32 -7.99 1.97
CA GLY A 196 2.54 -6.99 2.69
C GLY A 196 2.12 -5.82 1.80
N ALA A 197 3.01 -5.35 0.92
CA ALA A 197 2.71 -4.34 -0.09
C ALA A 197 1.50 -4.74 -0.94
N ARG A 198 1.53 -5.96 -1.50
CA ARG A 198 0.43 -6.49 -2.31
C ARG A 198 -0.87 -6.63 -1.52
N GLU A 199 -0.79 -7.00 -0.25
CA GLU A 199 -1.97 -7.09 0.63
C GLU A 199 -2.64 -5.73 0.86
N ILE A 200 -1.88 -4.63 0.88
CA ILE A 200 -2.42 -3.27 1.05
C ILE A 200 -2.77 -2.57 -0.28
N GLY A 201 -2.69 -3.29 -1.40
CA GLY A 201 -2.98 -2.78 -2.74
C GLY A 201 -1.81 -2.11 -3.45
N ASP A 202 -0.60 -2.22 -2.91
CA ASP A 202 0.62 -1.72 -3.53
C ASP A 202 1.25 -2.80 -4.42
N SER A 203 1.47 -2.48 -5.70
CA SER A 203 2.10 -3.38 -6.67
C SER A 203 3.63 -3.36 -6.62
N GLY A 204 4.21 -2.55 -5.72
CA GLY A 204 5.63 -2.37 -5.57
C GLY A 204 6.39 -3.65 -5.24
N THR A 205 7.64 -3.70 -5.70
CA THR A 205 8.59 -4.77 -5.37
C THR A 205 9.81 -4.18 -4.68
N VAL A 206 10.45 -5.01 -3.85
CA VAL A 206 11.76 -4.64 -3.29
C VAL A 206 12.81 -4.83 -4.38
N THR A 207 13.50 -3.75 -4.69
CA THR A 207 14.55 -3.66 -5.72
C THR A 207 15.86 -3.17 -5.11
N ASP A 208 16.93 -3.14 -5.92
CA ASP A 208 18.23 -2.59 -5.52
C ASP A 208 18.18 -1.10 -5.17
N ARG A 209 17.17 -0.40 -5.70
CA ARG A 209 16.87 1.01 -5.44
C ARG A 209 16.03 1.22 -4.19
N THR A 210 15.48 0.17 -3.60
CA THR A 210 14.67 0.30 -2.40
C THR A 210 15.54 0.84 -1.27
N ALA A 211 15.15 1.99 -0.74
CA ALA A 211 15.79 2.57 0.42
C ALA A 211 15.40 1.75 1.64
N ILE A 212 16.40 1.14 2.27
CA ILE A 212 16.22 0.39 3.51
C ILE A 212 16.89 1.18 4.62
N GLU A 213 16.14 1.55 5.65
CA GLU A 213 16.64 2.27 6.82
C GLU A 213 16.45 1.44 8.08
N ILE A 214 17.52 1.23 8.85
CA ILE A 214 17.48 0.58 10.16
C ILE A 214 17.84 1.61 11.21
N LYS A 215 16.87 1.95 12.07
CA LYS A 215 17.02 2.98 13.09
C LYS A 215 16.01 2.77 14.23
N ARG A 216 16.32 3.30 15.42
CA ARG A 216 15.33 3.46 16.47
C ARG A 216 14.40 4.63 16.17
N ARG A 217 13.09 4.39 16.21
CA ARG A 217 12.08 5.45 16.12
C ARG A 217 12.20 6.37 17.34
N SER A 218 12.23 7.68 17.11
CA SER A 218 12.40 8.70 18.16
C SER A 218 11.30 8.67 19.22
N ASP A 219 10.08 8.32 18.81
CA ASP A 219 8.88 8.52 19.62
C ASP A 219 8.75 7.45 20.71
N ASP A 220 9.21 6.23 20.44
CA ASP A 220 9.02 5.07 21.33
C ASP A 220 10.23 4.12 21.41
N GLY A 221 11.34 4.45 20.75
CA GLY A 221 12.59 3.69 20.80
C GLY A 221 12.55 2.33 20.10
N LEU A 222 11.46 1.99 19.40
CA LEU A 222 11.34 0.74 18.65
C LEU A 222 12.41 0.67 17.56
N LEU A 223 13.12 -0.45 17.51
CA LEU A 223 14.08 -0.73 16.44
C LEU A 223 13.32 -1.26 15.23
N LEU A 224 13.33 -0.49 14.15
CA LEU A 224 12.55 -0.76 12.96
C LEU A 224 13.47 -0.81 11.74
N VAL A 225 13.14 -1.69 10.81
CA VAL A 225 13.68 -1.70 9.45
C VAL A 225 12.58 -1.18 8.53
N SER A 226 12.84 -0.05 7.90
CA SER A 226 11.91 0.62 6.99
C SER A 226 12.31 0.37 5.55
N PHE A 227 11.35 -0.03 4.72
CA PHE A 227 11.48 -0.17 3.28
C PHE A 227 10.65 0.93 2.62
N ASP A 228 11.31 1.75 1.82
CA ASP A 228 10.74 2.92 1.15
C ASP A 228 11.35 3.02 -0.25
N SER A 229 10.53 3.15 -1.30
CA SER A 229 11.06 3.30 -2.66
C SER A 229 10.04 3.98 -3.57
N ASP A 230 10.48 4.52 -4.70
CA ASP A 230 9.54 5.02 -5.71
C ASP A 230 8.64 3.89 -6.27
N ASP A 231 9.11 2.64 -6.19
CA ASP A 231 8.38 1.46 -6.64
C ASP A 231 7.36 0.98 -5.58
N ILE A 232 7.65 1.19 -4.29
CA ILE A 232 6.76 0.91 -3.16
C ILE A 232 6.14 2.23 -2.72
N MET A 233 4.93 2.50 -3.18
CA MET A 233 4.27 3.79 -2.95
C MET A 233 4.06 4.13 -1.47
N ARG A 234 4.20 3.14 -0.58
CA ARG A 234 3.99 3.26 0.86
C ARG A 234 5.16 2.68 1.64
N LYS A 235 5.64 3.42 2.64
CA LYS A 235 6.64 2.91 3.58
C LYS A 235 6.10 1.66 4.30
N ILE A 236 6.86 0.56 4.27
CA ILE A 236 6.56 -0.66 5.03
C ILE A 236 7.69 -0.92 6.01
N GLN A 237 7.34 -1.29 7.25
CA GLN A 237 8.26 -1.56 8.32
C GLN A 237 8.27 -3.05 8.69
N VAL A 238 9.40 -3.52 9.20
CA VAL A 238 9.49 -4.75 9.98
C VAL A 238 10.22 -4.48 11.29
N ASP A 239 10.00 -5.33 12.30
CA ASP A 239 10.75 -5.27 13.56
C ASP A 239 12.18 -5.81 13.43
N ALA A 240 12.92 -5.81 14.55
CA ALA A 240 14.28 -6.32 14.64
C ALA A 240 14.43 -7.83 14.35
N ASP A 241 13.32 -8.59 14.29
CA ASP A 241 13.27 -10.00 13.92
C ASP A 241 12.72 -10.19 12.48
N GLY A 242 12.44 -9.11 11.76
CA GLY A 242 11.93 -9.14 10.40
C GLY A 242 10.44 -9.49 10.29
N ASN A 243 9.63 -9.23 11.32
CA ASN A 243 8.18 -9.43 11.28
C ASN A 243 7.45 -8.15 10.87
N LEU A 244 6.41 -8.32 10.05
CA LEU A 244 5.52 -7.23 9.66
C LEU A 244 4.63 -6.77 10.83
N PRO A 245 4.21 -5.50 10.84
CA PRO A 245 3.22 -5.02 11.79
C PRO A 245 1.86 -5.63 11.49
N ASP A 246 1.08 -5.85 12.55
CA ASP A 246 -0.29 -6.35 12.49
C ASP A 246 -1.29 -5.22 12.16
N THR A 247 -0.99 -4.45 11.10
CA THR A 247 -1.72 -3.23 10.69
C THR A 247 -2.05 -3.21 9.20
N LEU A 248 -1.70 -4.23 8.42
CA LEU A 248 -1.92 -4.25 6.96
C LEU A 248 -3.41 -4.04 6.59
N ASP A 249 -4.33 -4.54 7.40
CA ASP A 249 -5.78 -4.39 7.22
C ASP A 249 -6.35 -3.07 7.77
N ALA A 250 -5.53 -2.20 8.38
CA ALA A 250 -6.00 -0.97 9.04
C ALA A 250 -6.51 0.10 8.06
N GLY A 251 -6.22 -0.04 6.76
CA GLY A 251 -6.63 0.89 5.72
C GLY A 251 -7.79 0.42 4.85
N ALA A 252 -8.38 -0.73 5.18
CA ALA A 252 -9.56 -1.25 4.48
C ALA A 252 -10.82 -0.98 5.31
N VAL A 253 -11.84 -0.39 4.66
CA VAL A 253 -13.04 0.08 5.35
C VAL A 253 -13.82 -1.04 6.02
N ASP A 254 -13.75 -2.26 5.51
CA ASP A 254 -14.43 -3.46 6.00
C ASP A 254 -13.78 -4.10 7.23
N THR A 255 -12.49 -3.85 7.46
CA THR A 255 -11.70 -4.42 8.57
C THR A 255 -11.32 -3.39 9.63
N VAL A 256 -11.47 -2.09 9.34
CA VAL A 256 -11.01 -0.97 10.18
C VAL A 256 -11.38 -1.10 11.67
N MET A 257 -12.62 -1.49 12.00
CA MET A 257 -13.04 -1.61 13.40
C MET A 257 -12.39 -2.81 14.11
N VAL A 258 -12.14 -3.90 13.38
CA VAL A 258 -11.45 -5.08 13.92
C VAL A 258 -9.98 -4.74 14.17
N ALA A 259 -9.33 -4.07 13.21
CA ALA A 259 -7.97 -3.58 13.34
C ALA A 259 -7.84 -2.61 14.52
N ALA A 260 -8.75 -1.63 14.66
CA ALA A 260 -8.73 -0.67 15.76
C ALA A 260 -8.76 -1.34 17.14
N VAL A 261 -9.65 -2.31 17.36
CA VAL A 261 -9.72 -3.05 18.63
C VAL A 261 -8.42 -3.82 18.90
N ARG A 262 -7.83 -4.44 17.87
CA ARG A 262 -6.58 -5.20 17.97
C ARG A 262 -5.41 -4.28 18.32
N ILE A 263 -5.31 -3.13 17.66
CA ILE A 263 -4.30 -2.08 17.90
C ILE A 263 -4.43 -1.50 19.31
N MET A 264 -5.66 -1.15 19.74
CA MET A 264 -5.90 -0.67 21.11
C MET A 264 -5.43 -1.69 22.15
N LYS A 265 -5.77 -2.97 21.95
CA LYS A 265 -5.35 -4.05 22.85
C LYS A 265 -3.83 -4.19 22.90
N ALA A 266 -3.14 -4.12 21.76
CA ALA A 266 -1.68 -4.17 21.69
C ALA A 266 -1.02 -2.99 22.42
N ALA A 267 -1.65 -1.80 22.37
CA ALA A 267 -1.22 -0.61 23.10
C ALA A 267 -1.62 -0.61 24.60
N GLY A 268 -2.25 -1.68 25.11
CA GLY A 268 -2.71 -1.75 26.49
C GLY A 268 -3.94 -0.89 26.81
N VAL A 269 -4.65 -0.42 25.78
CA VAL A 269 -5.86 0.41 25.91
C VAL A 269 -7.10 -0.49 25.92
N GLY A 270 -7.96 -0.29 26.93
CA GLY A 270 -9.19 -1.07 27.06
C GLY A 270 -10.26 -0.66 26.03
N PRO A 271 -11.16 -1.57 25.60
CA PRO A 271 -12.19 -1.27 24.59
C PRO A 271 -13.28 -0.29 25.08
N ARG A 272 -13.28 0.03 26.39
CA ARG A 272 -14.18 0.99 27.03
C ARG A 272 -13.52 2.34 27.33
N THR A 273 -12.27 2.51 26.92
CA THR A 273 -11.58 3.81 27.01
C THR A 273 -12.33 4.81 26.14
N HIS A 274 -12.52 6.02 26.66
CA HIS A 274 -13.29 7.03 25.97
C HIS A 274 -12.46 7.66 24.86
N LEU A 275 -13.08 7.80 23.69
CA LEU A 275 -12.50 8.46 22.52
C LEU A 275 -13.03 9.89 22.43
N THR A 276 -12.14 10.80 22.02
CA THR A 276 -12.52 12.14 21.57
C THR A 276 -12.65 12.21 20.05
N GLY A 277 -11.89 11.37 19.35
CA GLY A 277 -11.89 11.29 17.89
C GLY A 277 -11.48 9.90 17.40
N PHE A 278 -12.08 9.50 16.29
CA PHE A 278 -11.67 8.34 15.50
C PHE A 278 -11.68 8.74 14.03
N ASP A 279 -10.51 8.79 13.43
CA ASP A 279 -10.30 9.21 12.06
C ASP A 279 -9.83 8.02 11.24
N PHE A 280 -10.39 7.86 10.05
CA PHE A 280 -10.05 6.82 9.10
C PHE A 280 -9.96 7.37 7.68
N LYS A 281 -8.95 6.89 6.95
CA LYS A 281 -8.84 7.07 5.50
C LYS A 281 -8.42 5.75 4.87
N SER A 282 -9.11 5.31 3.83
CA SER A 282 -8.68 4.12 3.09
C SER A 282 -7.31 4.34 2.42
N THR A 283 -6.58 3.27 2.13
CA THR A 283 -5.31 3.34 1.37
C THR A 283 -5.49 3.73 -0.10
N ILE A 284 -6.72 3.84 -0.59
CA ILE A 284 -6.94 4.31 -1.96
C ILE A 284 -6.64 5.81 -2.03
N ASP A 285 -5.79 6.22 -2.97
CA ASP A 285 -5.23 7.58 -3.03
C ASP A 285 -6.29 8.66 -3.26
N GLU A 286 -7.35 8.32 -3.99
CA GLU A 286 -8.50 9.18 -4.25
C GLU A 286 -9.37 9.41 -2.99
N ALA A 287 -9.17 8.62 -1.93
CA ALA A 287 -9.91 8.78 -0.71
C ALA A 287 -9.53 10.09 -0.04
N THR A 288 -10.54 10.75 0.53
CA THR A 288 -10.33 11.95 1.31
C THR A 288 -10.91 11.72 2.68
N ILE A 289 -10.25 12.24 3.71
CA ILE A 289 -10.81 12.28 5.05
C ILE A 289 -11.36 13.69 5.30
N PRO A 290 -12.56 13.82 5.87
CA PRO A 290 -13.18 15.13 6.05
C PRO A 290 -12.47 16.04 7.08
N ALA A 291 -11.55 15.48 7.88
CA ALA A 291 -10.83 16.14 8.97
C ALA A 291 -9.34 16.34 8.69
N ALA A 292 -8.71 17.30 9.37
CA ALA A 292 -7.25 17.38 9.46
C ALA A 292 -6.75 16.25 10.36
N SER A 293 -5.96 15.33 9.81
CA SER A 293 -5.55 14.09 10.49
C SER A 293 -4.16 13.66 10.03
N SER A 294 -3.43 12.99 10.91
CA SER A 294 -2.12 12.40 10.63
C SER A 294 -2.17 11.32 9.55
N VAL A 295 -3.33 10.72 9.30
CA VAL A 295 -3.53 9.69 8.26
C VAL A 295 -4.00 10.27 6.91
N GLN A 296 -4.05 11.60 6.77
CA GLN A 296 -4.50 12.26 5.53
C GLN A 296 -3.69 11.86 4.29
N SER A 297 -2.37 11.73 4.42
CA SER A 297 -1.50 11.40 3.29
C SER A 297 -1.39 9.90 3.08
N SER A 298 -1.36 9.13 4.16
CA SER A 298 -0.97 7.72 4.14
C SER A 298 -2.14 6.73 4.30
N GLY A 299 -3.36 7.17 4.62
CA GLY A 299 -4.40 6.23 5.00
C GLY A 299 -4.15 5.57 6.38
N GLY A 300 -5.13 4.82 6.85
CA GLY A 300 -5.11 4.14 8.15
C GLY A 300 -6.07 4.73 9.16
N ILE A 301 -5.71 4.60 10.44
CA ILE A 301 -6.53 4.93 11.59
C ILE A 301 -5.77 5.90 12.51
N GLU A 302 -6.46 6.93 13.00
CA GLU A 302 -6.02 7.75 14.12
C GLU A 302 -7.10 7.73 15.20
N MET A 303 -6.70 7.41 16.43
CA MET A 303 -7.56 7.36 17.61
C MET A 303 -7.05 8.37 18.63
N GLU A 304 -7.92 9.25 19.08
CA GLU A 304 -7.62 10.18 20.18
C GLU A 304 -8.42 9.78 21.42
N PHE A 305 -7.74 9.66 22.55
CA PHE A 305 -8.31 9.21 23.82
C PHE A 305 -8.51 10.37 24.78
N ASP A 306 -9.60 10.31 25.54
CA ASP A 306 -9.91 11.30 26.55
C ASP A 306 -9.26 10.98 27.90
N ASP A 307 -9.19 9.70 28.25
CA ASP A 307 -8.74 9.20 29.54
C ASP A 307 -7.63 8.15 29.40
N GLY A 308 -6.97 7.86 30.52
CA GLY A 308 -5.89 6.88 30.58
C GLY A 308 -4.49 7.43 30.23
N PRO A 309 -3.50 6.52 30.14
CA PRO A 309 -2.10 6.87 29.92
C PRO A 309 -1.75 7.18 28.46
N VAL A 310 -2.60 6.76 27.51
CA VAL A 310 -2.40 6.95 26.07
C VAL A 310 -3.20 8.17 25.63
N GLU A 311 -2.57 9.09 24.91
CA GLU A 311 -3.21 10.27 24.34
C GLU A 311 -3.77 9.97 22.95
N SER A 312 -2.96 9.33 22.10
CA SER A 312 -3.38 8.94 20.76
C SER A 312 -2.67 7.68 20.26
N ILE A 313 -3.31 7.01 19.31
CA ILE A 313 -2.71 5.92 18.55
C ILE A 313 -2.91 6.20 17.07
N ILE A 314 -1.82 6.18 16.31
CA ILE A 314 -1.83 6.30 14.85
C ILE A 314 -1.35 4.98 14.27
N ALA A 315 -2.16 4.37 13.40
CA ALA A 315 -1.84 3.13 12.72
C ALA A 315 -1.96 3.33 11.21
N VAL A 316 -0.82 3.28 10.54
CA VAL A 316 -0.72 3.32 9.08
C VAL A 316 -0.49 1.89 8.57
N PRO A 317 -1.20 1.44 7.52
CA PRO A 317 -1.01 0.10 6.97
C PRO A 317 0.44 -0.14 6.55
N GLY A 318 1.03 -1.21 7.04
CA GLY A 318 2.44 -1.54 6.79
C GLY A 318 3.42 -0.90 7.76
N GLU A 319 3.00 -0.02 8.67
CA GLU A 319 3.84 0.55 9.72
C GLU A 319 3.44 0.05 11.12
N PHE A 320 4.41 0.01 12.05
CA PHE A 320 4.12 -0.25 13.46
C PHE A 320 3.34 0.93 14.05
N PRO A 321 2.25 0.70 14.81
CA PRO A 321 1.47 1.78 15.40
C PRO A 321 2.34 2.73 16.22
N LYS A 322 2.09 4.03 16.10
CA LYS A 322 2.69 5.05 16.97
C LYS A 322 1.74 5.30 18.12
N VAL A 323 2.25 5.19 19.35
CA VAL A 323 1.45 5.39 20.57
C VAL A 323 2.00 6.60 21.31
N ALA A 324 1.25 7.70 21.29
CA ALA A 324 1.59 8.87 22.07
C ALA A 324 1.14 8.66 23.52
N GLN A 325 2.09 8.69 24.45
CA GLN A 325 1.77 8.68 25.88
C GLN A 325 1.39 10.09 26.33
N ARG A 326 0.51 10.17 27.31
CA ARG A 326 0.07 11.44 27.87
C ARG A 326 1.09 11.98 28.86
N ASP A 327 1.67 13.13 28.56
CA ASP A 327 2.59 13.84 29.45
C ASP A 327 1.84 14.56 30.58
N GLY A 328 1.67 13.89 31.71
CA GLY A 328 1.12 14.50 32.94
C GLY A 328 -0.39 14.77 32.92
N ARG A 329 -0.87 15.63 33.84
CA ARG A 329 -2.31 15.93 34.01
C ARG A 329 -2.83 16.82 32.88
N GLY A 330 -3.00 16.26 31.69
CA GLY A 330 -3.90 16.82 30.69
C GLY A 330 -5.28 17.00 31.29
N TYR A 331 -5.95 18.11 30.99
CA TYR A 331 -7.35 18.24 31.35
C TYR A 331 -8.13 17.21 30.52
N PRO A 332 -8.96 16.36 31.16
CA PRO A 332 -9.89 15.53 30.41
C PRO A 332 -10.71 16.46 29.51
N ARG A 333 -10.76 16.14 28.22
CA ARG A 333 -11.75 16.68 27.30
C ARG A 333 -13.11 16.08 27.70
N THR A 334 -14.18 16.48 27.05
CA THR A 334 -15.48 15.85 27.33
C THR A 334 -15.49 14.49 26.63
N PRO A 335 -15.57 13.35 27.34
CA PRO A 335 -15.59 12.04 26.71
C PRO A 335 -16.83 11.92 25.83
N ARG A 336 -16.66 11.47 24.58
CA ARG A 336 -17.73 11.52 23.58
C ARG A 336 -18.40 10.18 23.33
N PHE A 337 -17.59 9.13 23.18
CA PHE A 337 -18.07 7.79 22.91
C PHE A 337 -17.00 6.77 23.28
N VAL A 338 -17.38 5.49 23.31
CA VAL A 338 -16.42 4.38 23.38
C VAL A 338 -16.41 3.66 22.04
N LEU A 339 -15.30 3.03 21.65
CA LEU A 339 -15.19 2.39 20.33
C LEU A 339 -16.32 1.38 20.06
N SER A 340 -16.82 0.68 21.09
CA SER A 340 -17.93 -0.26 20.93
C SER A 340 -19.26 0.36 20.48
N GLU A 341 -19.42 1.68 20.58
CA GLU A 341 -20.58 2.41 20.06
C GLU A 341 -20.48 2.68 18.56
N LEU A 342 -19.25 2.72 18.02
CA LEU A 342 -18.97 2.81 16.59
C LEU A 342 -18.79 1.40 16.01
N SER A 343 -19.83 0.87 15.36
CA SER A 343 -19.77 -0.48 14.78
C SER A 343 -19.44 -0.47 13.29
N GLN A 344 -18.74 -1.52 12.86
CA GLN A 344 -18.43 -1.78 11.44
C GLN A 344 -19.69 -1.70 10.57
N ALA A 345 -20.79 -2.33 11.01
CA ALA A 345 -22.06 -2.30 10.31
C ALA A 345 -22.67 -0.90 10.17
N SER A 346 -22.40 0.01 11.12
CA SER A 346 -22.90 1.38 11.06
C SER A 346 -22.10 2.24 10.08
N VAL A 347 -20.79 2.06 10.03
CA VAL A 347 -19.91 2.70 9.02
C VAL A 347 -20.28 2.23 7.61
N LEU A 348 -20.40 0.92 7.40
CA LEU A 348 -20.79 0.36 6.08
C LEU A 348 -22.19 0.81 5.67
N ARG A 349 -23.16 0.87 6.60
CA ARG A 349 -24.49 1.41 6.32
C ARG A 349 -24.44 2.88 5.91
N ALA A 350 -23.63 3.69 6.59
CA ALA A 350 -23.45 5.11 6.26
C ALA A 350 -22.83 5.27 4.86
N ARG A 351 -21.79 4.50 4.55
CA ARG A 351 -21.16 4.44 3.22
C ARG A 351 -22.19 4.10 2.14
N ASP A 352 -22.89 2.98 2.29
CA ASP A 352 -23.83 2.48 1.28
C ASP A 352 -25.03 3.42 1.09
N ASP A 353 -25.44 4.09 2.17
CA ASP A 353 -26.46 5.14 2.10
C ASP A 353 -25.98 6.37 1.34
N LEU A 354 -24.76 6.84 1.62
CA LEU A 354 -24.18 8.00 0.95
C LEU A 354 -23.96 7.73 -0.54
N MET A 355 -23.43 6.56 -0.89
CA MET A 355 -23.26 6.11 -2.29
C MET A 355 -24.58 6.12 -3.03
N ARG A 356 -25.63 5.52 -2.44
CA ARG A 356 -26.96 5.44 -3.06
C ARG A 356 -27.61 6.81 -3.25
N ARG A 357 -27.39 7.75 -2.33
CA ARG A 357 -27.93 9.13 -2.43
C ARG A 357 -27.32 9.93 -3.56
N ASN A 358 -26.10 9.56 -3.98
CA ASN A 358 -25.30 10.32 -4.93
C ASN A 358 -25.02 9.54 -6.21
N ASP A 359 -25.74 8.43 -6.42
CA ASP A 359 -25.56 7.52 -7.56
C ASP A 359 -24.09 7.12 -7.79
N SER A 360 -23.34 6.94 -6.70
CA SER A 360 -21.91 6.56 -6.76
C SER A 360 -21.76 5.14 -7.29
N PRO A 361 -20.83 4.90 -8.23
CA PRO A 361 -20.59 3.60 -8.81
C PRO A 361 -19.97 2.64 -7.79
N THR A 362 -20.21 1.34 -7.96
CA THR A 362 -19.75 0.31 -7.01
C THR A 362 -18.22 0.27 -6.84
N TYR A 363 -17.45 0.65 -7.88
CA TYR A 363 -15.99 0.65 -7.79
C TYR A 363 -15.43 1.68 -6.79
N ASP A 364 -16.23 2.69 -6.39
CA ASP A 364 -15.88 3.69 -5.37
C ASP A 364 -16.14 3.20 -3.93
N SER A 365 -16.72 2.01 -3.76
CA SER A 365 -17.11 1.50 -2.43
C SER A 365 -15.95 1.27 -1.45
N GLY A 366 -14.71 1.24 -1.95
CA GLY A 366 -13.49 1.16 -1.14
C GLY A 366 -12.88 2.51 -0.79
N VAL A 367 -13.25 3.57 -1.50
CA VAL A 367 -12.63 4.89 -1.40
C VAL A 367 -13.38 5.72 -0.37
N VAL A 368 -13.01 5.51 0.89
CA VAL A 368 -13.78 6.01 2.03
C VAL A 368 -12.84 6.70 2.99
N GLY A 369 -13.27 7.86 3.48
CA GLY A 369 -12.73 8.44 4.70
C GLY A 369 -13.86 8.74 5.66
N PHE A 370 -13.61 8.65 6.96
CA PHE A 370 -14.58 9.11 7.94
C PHE A 370 -13.90 9.60 9.20
N GLN A 371 -14.62 10.47 9.90
CA GLN A 371 -14.32 10.94 11.23
C GLN A 371 -15.51 10.60 12.14
N ALA A 372 -15.25 10.05 13.31
CA ALA A 372 -16.22 9.92 14.38
C ALA A 372 -15.82 10.72 15.61
N GLY A 373 -16.76 11.49 16.16
CA GLY A 373 -16.50 12.40 17.26
C GLY A 373 -17.32 13.68 17.14
N ASP A 374 -16.70 14.81 17.51
CA ASP A 374 -17.30 16.14 17.42
C ASP A 374 -17.37 16.64 15.97
N MET A 375 -18.51 17.22 15.61
CA MET A 375 -18.73 17.75 14.27
C MET A 375 -18.60 19.27 14.24
N PRO A 376 -18.01 19.84 13.18
CA PRO A 376 -18.07 21.27 12.93
C PRO A 376 -19.52 21.77 12.94
N GLY A 377 -19.79 22.79 13.76
CA GLY A 377 -21.12 23.39 13.90
C GLY A 377 -21.99 22.84 15.03
N ASP A 378 -21.59 21.74 15.70
CA ASP A 378 -22.27 21.28 16.91
C ASP A 378 -21.93 22.23 18.08
N SER A 379 -22.80 23.23 18.25
CA SER A 379 -22.65 24.29 19.24
C SER A 379 -23.13 23.81 20.60
N GLY A 380 -22.22 23.70 21.57
CA GLY A 380 -22.53 23.30 22.95
C GLY A 380 -22.18 21.83 23.19
N GLY A 381 -21.24 21.60 24.11
CA GLY A 381 -20.58 20.32 24.37
C GLY A 381 -21.47 19.12 24.79
N ASP A 382 -22.77 19.16 24.53
CA ASP A 382 -23.74 18.08 24.77
C ASP A 382 -24.20 17.37 23.48
N ALA A 383 -23.69 17.76 22.31
CA ALA A 383 -24.01 17.07 21.07
C ALA A 383 -23.49 15.61 21.12
N PRO A 384 -24.32 14.61 20.77
CA PRO A 384 -23.87 13.22 20.73
C PRO A 384 -22.86 13.05 19.59
N ALA A 385 -21.88 12.17 19.79
CA ALA A 385 -20.90 11.83 18.76
C ALA A 385 -21.59 11.37 17.46
N ARG A 386 -20.98 11.73 16.33
CA ARG A 386 -21.48 11.44 14.99
C ARG A 386 -20.37 10.87 14.13
N ILE A 387 -20.74 10.35 12.97
CA ILE A 387 -19.84 9.92 11.89
C ILE A 387 -19.99 10.91 10.74
N ARG A 388 -18.93 11.59 10.33
CA ARG A 388 -18.86 12.31 9.05
C ARG A 388 -18.06 11.45 8.11
N ILE A 389 -18.68 11.05 7.01
CA ILE A 389 -18.12 10.10 6.04
C ILE A 389 -18.09 10.75 4.66
N SER A 390 -17.02 10.48 3.94
CA SER A 390 -16.81 10.79 2.53
C SER A 390 -16.69 9.51 1.73
N VAL A 391 -17.25 9.52 0.51
CA VAL A 391 -17.11 8.44 -0.48
C VAL A 391 -16.83 9.06 -1.85
N GLY A 392 -16.05 8.41 -2.70
CA GLY A 392 -15.78 8.93 -4.05
C GLY A 392 -14.75 8.14 -4.86
N PRO A 393 -14.26 8.66 -5.99
CA PRO A 393 -14.61 9.96 -6.54
C PRO A 393 -15.79 9.87 -7.53
N VAL A 394 -16.83 10.71 -7.35
CA VAL A 394 -17.60 11.19 -8.51
C VAL A 394 -17.88 12.69 -8.40
N ASN A 395 -17.28 13.47 -9.31
CA ASN A 395 -17.40 14.93 -9.48
C ASN A 395 -17.03 15.81 -8.26
N GLY A 396 -16.39 15.24 -7.25
CA GLY A 396 -15.99 15.90 -6.01
C GLY A 396 -16.12 14.96 -4.82
N ASN A 397 -15.67 15.40 -3.65
CA ASN A 397 -15.90 14.64 -2.42
C ASN A 397 -17.35 14.85 -1.98
N VAL A 398 -18.11 13.76 -1.98
CA VAL A 398 -19.44 13.74 -1.40
C VAL A 398 -19.32 13.40 0.06
N GLU A 399 -19.96 14.18 0.92
CA GLU A 399 -19.90 13.99 2.37
C GLU A 399 -21.28 13.93 3.00
N GLY A 400 -21.43 13.11 4.04
CA GLY A 400 -22.63 13.02 4.85
C GLY A 400 -22.33 12.87 6.33
N VAL A 401 -23.25 13.36 7.16
CA VAL A 401 -23.19 13.22 8.62
C VAL A 401 -24.26 12.22 9.06
N TYR A 402 -23.82 11.25 9.85
CA TYR A 402 -24.60 10.14 10.37
C TYR A 402 -24.45 10.08 11.89
N SER A 403 -25.43 9.50 12.58
CA SER A 403 -25.24 9.09 13.98
C SER A 403 -24.38 7.82 14.08
N LEU A 404 -23.85 7.48 15.26
CA LEU A 404 -23.02 6.28 15.45
C LEU A 404 -23.68 4.95 15.06
N ASN A 405 -25.02 4.91 14.97
CA ASN A 405 -25.77 3.73 14.51
C ASN A 405 -26.01 3.71 12.97
N GLY A 406 -25.45 4.67 12.24
CA GLY A 406 -25.53 4.76 10.78
C GLY A 406 -26.83 5.38 10.25
N ARG A 407 -27.60 6.11 11.07
CA ARG A 407 -28.74 6.91 10.57
C ARG A 407 -28.27 8.25 10.06
N PHE A 408 -28.68 8.60 8.84
CA PHE A 408 -28.43 9.90 8.22
C PHE A 408 -28.99 11.04 9.06
N VAL A 409 -28.19 12.09 9.24
CA VAL A 409 -28.55 13.30 10.00
C VAL A 409 -28.67 14.49 9.05
N ARG A 410 -27.63 14.74 8.24
CA ARG A 410 -27.56 15.86 7.30
C ARG A 410 -26.44 15.65 6.29
N ASP A 411 -26.43 16.47 5.24
CA ASP A 411 -25.31 16.56 4.31
C ASP A 411 -24.07 17.18 4.99
N GLY A 412 -22.88 16.88 4.44
CA GLY A 412 -21.59 17.36 4.95
C GLY A 412 -21.24 18.80 4.58
N SER A 413 -22.11 19.54 3.88
CA SER A 413 -21.90 20.95 3.56
C SER A 413 -22.09 21.86 4.78
N TRP A 414 -21.32 22.95 4.83
CA TRP A 414 -21.39 24.01 5.84
C TRP A 414 -21.13 25.38 5.25
#